data_AF-A0A5N6XSB8-F1
#
_entry.id   AF-A0A5N6XSB8-F1
#
_cell.length_a   1.000
_cell.length_b   1.000
_cell.length_c   1.000
_cell.angle_alpha   90.00
_cell.angle_beta   90.00
_cell.angle_gamma   90.00
#
_symmetry.space_group_name_H-M   'P 1'
#
loop_
_entity.id
_entity.type
_entity.pdbx_description
1 polymer ?
#
loop_
_entity_poly.entity_id
_entity_poly.type
_entity_poly.pdbx_seq_one_letter_code
_entity_poly.pdbx_strand_id
1 'polypeptide(L)'
;MSETYEIPGANVQLTSPSEDRTEWTVEQKPVELEIEYPEDHVRIAWEFGPIKLIDGYVDTATLEIAVAPVINQVYLGIIEGNLKDDVSVRFNLSQSMGSLRFYLRNGNEVWISLSVRIEYGPQFYEERRLVTI
;
A
#
# COMPACT_ATOMS: atom_id res chain seq x y z
N MET A 1 -16.25 -15.38 7.49
CA MET A 1 -17.18 -14.31 7.05
C MET A 1 -16.32 -13.15 6.56
N SER A 2 -16.72 -12.41 5.54
CA SER A 2 -15.98 -11.24 5.07
C SER A 2 -16.43 -10.00 5.84
N GLU A 3 -15.49 -9.14 6.19
CA GLU A 3 -15.75 -7.82 6.78
C GLU A 3 -15.52 -6.71 5.74
N THR A 4 -16.11 -5.54 5.98
CA THR A 4 -15.98 -4.37 5.10
C THR A 4 -15.66 -3.16 5.95
N TYR A 5 -14.66 -2.39 5.51
CA TYR A 5 -14.17 -1.23 6.22
C TYR A 5 -14.22 0.00 5.29
N GLU A 6 -14.50 1.16 5.87
CA GLU A 6 -14.37 2.45 5.18
C GLU A 6 -13.03 3.08 5.55
N ILE A 7 -12.16 3.28 4.55
CA ILE A 7 -10.81 3.82 4.75
C ILE A 7 -10.73 5.22 4.14
N PRO A 8 -10.44 6.28 4.93
CA PRO A 8 -10.08 7.58 4.41
C PRO A 8 -8.76 7.48 3.61
N GLY A 9 -8.86 7.48 2.28
CA GLY A 9 -7.71 7.19 1.42
C GLY A 9 -6.71 8.33 1.26
N ALA A 10 -7.10 9.59 1.50
CA ALA A 10 -6.20 10.73 1.41
C ALA A 10 -6.35 11.61 2.65
N ASN A 11 -5.23 11.92 3.30
CA ASN A 11 -5.16 12.87 4.39
C ASN A 11 -4.58 14.19 3.88
N VAL A 12 -5.35 15.27 3.92
CA VAL A 12 -4.94 16.58 3.44
C VAL A 12 -5.21 17.66 4.48
N GLN A 13 -4.27 18.58 4.62
CA GLN A 13 -4.42 19.79 5.42
C GLN A 13 -4.82 20.95 4.50
N LEU A 14 -5.98 21.55 4.77
CA LEU A 14 -6.51 22.72 4.05
C LEU A 14 -6.36 23.97 4.92
N THR A 15 -5.73 25.01 4.38
CA THR A 15 -5.50 26.28 5.06
C THR A 15 -6.18 27.42 4.29
N SER A 16 -7.00 28.20 4.98
CA SER A 16 -7.68 29.37 4.42
C SER A 16 -6.72 30.55 4.23
N PRO A 17 -6.99 31.45 3.26
CA PRO A 17 -6.21 32.67 3.10
C PRO A 17 -6.34 33.62 4.31
N SER A 18 -5.34 34.48 4.49
CA SER A 18 -5.42 35.67 5.35
C SER A 18 -6.36 36.73 4.75
N GLU A 19 -6.76 37.74 5.54
CA GLU A 19 -7.75 38.77 5.14
C GLU A 19 -7.44 39.52 3.83
N ASP A 20 -6.17 39.55 3.42
CA ASP A 20 -5.66 40.22 2.23
C ASP A 20 -5.35 39.27 1.05
N ARG A 21 -5.63 37.97 1.17
CA ARG A 21 -5.35 36.95 0.16
C ARG A 21 -6.62 36.21 -0.27
N THR A 22 -6.53 35.54 -1.41
CA THR A 22 -7.66 34.76 -1.98
C THR A 22 -7.33 33.29 -2.20
N GLU A 23 -6.06 32.90 -2.05
CA GLU A 23 -5.59 31.55 -2.34
C GLU A 23 -5.66 30.63 -1.11
N TRP A 24 -6.24 29.45 -1.30
CA TRP A 24 -6.22 28.36 -0.32
C TRP A 24 -4.98 27.51 -0.54
N THR A 25 -4.39 27.00 0.54
CA THR A 25 -3.28 26.04 0.45
C THR A 25 -3.76 24.66 0.85
N VAL A 26 -3.40 23.64 0.05
CA VAL A 26 -3.64 22.23 0.37
C VAL A 26 -2.31 21.50 0.37
N GLU A 27 -2.05 20.76 1.44
CA GLU A 27 -0.87 19.90 1.55
C GLU A 27 -1.33 18.49 1.89
N GLN A 28 -0.87 17.49 1.13
CA GLN A 28 -1.10 16.10 1.48
C GLN A 28 -0.17 15.71 2.63
N LYS A 29 -0.75 15.19 3.71
CA LYS A 29 0.00 14.70 4.86
C LYS A 29 0.25 13.20 4.71
N PRO A 30 1.37 12.69 5.24
CA PRO A 30 1.58 11.25 5.30
C PRO A 30 0.45 10.59 6.10
N VAL A 31 0.16 9.34 5.76
CA VAL A 31 -0.72 8.53 6.59
C VAL A 31 0.06 8.12 7.83
N GLU A 32 -0.49 8.43 8.99
CA GLU A 32 0.01 7.92 10.27
C GLU A 32 -0.49 6.49 10.44
N LEU A 33 0.45 5.57 10.67
CA LEU A 33 0.17 4.15 10.81
C LEU A 33 0.57 3.69 12.20
N GLU A 34 -0.29 2.88 12.80
CA GLU A 34 0.01 2.13 14.01
C GLU A 34 0.09 0.65 13.62
N ILE A 35 1.30 0.20 13.27
CA ILE A 35 1.58 -1.22 13.00
C ILE A 35 2.35 -1.77 14.19
N GLU A 36 1.79 -2.78 14.85
CA GLU A 36 2.50 -3.59 15.83
C GLU A 36 3.30 -4.67 15.10
N TYR A 37 4.57 -4.81 15.47
CA TYR A 37 5.48 -5.76 14.85
C TYR A 37 5.66 -6.99 15.76
N PRO A 38 5.59 -8.22 15.22
CA PRO A 38 5.97 -9.41 15.97
C PRO A 38 7.48 -9.41 16.26
N GLU A 39 7.95 -10.25 17.20
CA GLU A 39 9.38 -10.32 17.55
C GLU A 39 10.24 -10.69 16.34
N ASP A 40 9.88 -11.78 15.66
CA ASP A 40 10.57 -12.30 14.48
C ASP A 40 9.92 -11.78 13.19
N HIS A 41 10.28 -10.54 12.81
CA HIS A 41 9.74 -9.91 11.60
C HIS A 41 10.81 -9.35 10.68
N VAL A 42 10.45 -9.23 9.41
CA VAL A 42 11.21 -8.50 8.40
C VAL A 42 10.32 -7.38 7.85
N ARG A 43 10.78 -6.13 7.96
CA ARG A 43 10.02 -4.97 7.46
C ARG A 43 10.03 -4.89 5.94
N ILE A 44 8.91 -4.42 5.38
CA ILE A 44 8.72 -4.17 3.96
C ILE A 44 8.40 -2.69 3.77
N ALA A 45 9.28 -1.99 3.05
CA ALA A 45 9.03 -0.65 2.53
C ALA A 45 9.55 -0.59 1.10
N TRP A 46 8.70 -0.17 0.16
CA TRP A 46 9.02 -0.23 -1.26
C TRP A 46 8.15 0.71 -2.08
N GLU A 47 8.67 1.22 -3.20
CA GLU A 47 7.95 2.11 -4.10
C GLU A 47 8.31 1.86 -5.57
N PHE A 48 7.32 2.03 -6.44
CA PHE A 48 7.49 2.04 -7.89
C PHE A 48 6.35 2.82 -8.56
N GLY A 49 6.72 3.89 -9.27
CA GLY A 49 5.74 4.75 -9.94
C GLY A 49 4.68 5.27 -8.95
N PRO A 50 3.37 5.13 -9.24
CA PRO A 50 2.30 5.59 -8.36
C PRO A 50 2.00 4.63 -7.19
N ILE A 51 2.76 3.55 -7.03
CA ILE A 51 2.55 2.55 -5.97
C ILE A 51 3.61 2.74 -4.89
N LYS A 52 3.17 2.81 -3.64
CA LYS A 52 4.04 2.85 -2.47
C LYS A 52 3.51 1.91 -1.39
N LEU A 53 4.37 1.05 -0.86
CA LEU A 53 4.16 0.38 0.42
C LEU A 53 4.81 1.28 1.47
N ILE A 54 3.98 2.07 2.15
CA ILE A 54 4.49 3.05 3.11
C ILE A 54 5.04 2.38 4.37
N ASP A 55 4.52 1.19 4.70
CA ASP A 55 5.03 0.33 5.75
C ASP A 55 4.51 -1.11 5.59
N GLY A 56 5.04 -2.04 6.38
CA GLY A 56 4.63 -3.43 6.44
C GLY A 56 5.67 -4.36 7.04
N TYR A 57 5.30 -5.62 7.25
CA TYR A 57 6.20 -6.66 7.71
C TYR A 57 5.78 -8.05 7.23
N VAL A 58 6.73 -8.99 7.32
CA VAL A 58 6.47 -10.43 7.28
C VAL A 58 6.98 -11.04 8.57
N ASP A 59 6.12 -11.77 9.27
CA ASP A 59 6.50 -12.63 10.39
C ASP A 59 7.22 -13.86 9.82
N THR A 60 8.49 -14.05 10.19
CA THR A 60 9.31 -15.11 9.60
C THR A 60 9.02 -16.49 10.20
N ALA A 61 8.36 -16.55 11.36
CA ALA A 61 7.95 -17.79 12.01
C ALA A 61 6.61 -18.30 11.45
N THR A 62 5.65 -17.41 11.18
CA THR A 62 4.28 -17.78 10.77
C THR A 62 4.03 -17.61 9.27
N LEU A 63 4.84 -16.79 8.59
CA LEU A 63 4.63 -16.28 7.22
C LEU A 63 3.42 -15.35 7.09
N GLU A 64 2.93 -14.80 8.20
CA GLU A 64 1.94 -13.73 8.18
C GLU A 64 2.57 -12.45 7.62
N ILE A 65 1.77 -11.70 6.88
CA ILE A 65 2.19 -10.45 6.24
C ILE A 65 1.15 -9.38 6.53
N ALA A 66 1.62 -8.18 6.83
CA ALA A 66 0.83 -6.96 6.86
C ALA A 66 1.50 -5.90 5.99
N VAL A 67 0.74 -5.26 5.10
CA VAL A 67 1.27 -4.19 4.23
C VAL A 67 0.31 -3.02 4.15
N ALA A 68 0.85 -1.82 4.07
CA ALA A 68 0.08 -0.57 3.93
C ALA A 68 0.30 0.03 2.52
N PRO A 69 -0.47 -0.40 1.50
CA PRO A 69 -0.35 0.13 0.15
C PRO A 69 -1.05 1.48 -0.03
N VAL A 70 -0.38 2.37 -0.75
CA VAL A 70 -0.88 3.62 -1.31
C VAL A 70 -0.79 3.53 -2.84
N ILE A 71 -1.91 3.68 -3.52
CA ILE A 71 -2.01 3.64 -4.98
C ILE A 71 -2.50 5.00 -5.49
N ASN A 72 -1.67 5.65 -6.29
CA ASN A 72 -1.97 6.97 -6.84
C ASN A 72 -2.48 7.95 -5.76
N GLN A 73 -1.72 8.04 -4.66
CA GLN A 73 -2.02 8.86 -3.48
C GLN A 73 -3.23 8.43 -2.63
N VAL A 74 -3.85 7.28 -2.92
CA VAL A 74 -4.96 6.71 -2.14
C VAL A 74 -4.45 5.54 -1.30
N TYR A 75 -4.46 5.71 0.02
CA TYR A 75 -4.22 4.64 0.99
C TYR A 75 -5.39 3.65 1.02
N LEU A 76 -5.08 2.35 0.96
CA LEU A 76 -6.09 1.29 0.87
C LEU A 76 -6.41 0.63 2.22
N GLY A 77 -5.75 1.03 3.31
CA GLY A 77 -5.80 0.31 4.59
C GLY A 77 -4.62 -0.64 4.76
N ILE A 78 -4.53 -1.26 5.93
CA ILE A 78 -3.59 -2.37 6.18
C ILE A 78 -4.21 -3.63 5.57
N ILE A 79 -3.45 -4.28 4.70
CA ILE A 79 -3.82 -5.56 4.09
C ILE A 79 -3.02 -6.65 4.78
N GLU A 80 -3.73 -7.58 5.40
CA GLU A 80 -3.16 -8.67 6.17
C GLU A 80 -3.48 -10.03 5.55
N GLY A 81 -2.62 -11.02 5.76
CA GLY A 81 -2.85 -12.40 5.36
C GLY A 81 -1.65 -13.29 5.62
N ASN A 82 -1.59 -14.44 4.96
CA ASN A 82 -0.49 -15.38 5.08
C ASN A 82 0.10 -15.72 3.71
N LEU A 83 1.43 -15.65 3.59
CA LEU A 83 2.11 -15.86 2.32
C LEU A 83 2.09 -17.32 1.82
N LYS A 84 1.67 -18.29 2.65
CA LYS A 84 1.42 -19.67 2.20
C LYS A 84 0.29 -19.76 1.18
N ASP A 85 -0.68 -18.84 1.28
CA ASP A 85 -1.88 -18.79 0.44
C ASP A 85 -1.86 -17.64 -0.57
N ASP A 86 -0.74 -16.90 -0.61
CA ASP A 86 -0.61 -15.56 -1.17
C ASP A 86 -1.54 -14.53 -0.53
N VAL A 87 -1.23 -13.25 -0.75
CA VAL A 87 -2.10 -12.13 -0.36
C VAL A 87 -2.29 -11.23 -1.56
N SER A 88 -3.53 -11.01 -1.99
CA SER A 88 -3.84 -10.21 -3.16
C SER A 88 -4.90 -9.16 -2.87
N VAL A 89 -4.67 -7.95 -3.35
CA VAL A 89 -5.66 -6.87 -3.34
C VAL A 89 -6.00 -6.49 -4.77
N ARG A 90 -7.29 -6.51 -5.10
CA ARG A 90 -7.84 -5.91 -6.32
C ARG A 90 -8.44 -4.58 -5.96
N PHE A 91 -8.12 -3.53 -6.71
CA PHE A 91 -8.62 -2.19 -6.45
C PHE A 91 -9.22 -1.59 -7.71
N ASN A 92 -10.24 -0.75 -7.49
CA ASN A 92 -10.88 0.06 -8.51
C ASN A 92 -11.19 1.43 -7.88
N LEU A 93 -10.26 2.36 -8.07
CA LEU A 93 -10.31 3.73 -7.56
C LEU A 93 -10.75 4.68 -8.67
N SER A 94 -11.03 5.93 -8.29
CA SER A 94 -11.51 6.96 -9.23
C SER A 94 -10.60 7.20 -10.44
N GLN A 95 -9.28 7.06 -10.29
CA GLN A 95 -8.29 7.33 -11.35
C GLN A 95 -7.33 6.14 -11.58
N SER A 96 -7.55 4.99 -10.93
CA SER A 96 -6.68 3.83 -11.11
C SER A 96 -7.38 2.52 -10.82
N MET A 97 -7.04 1.47 -11.55
CA MET A 97 -7.56 0.13 -11.32
C MET A 97 -6.48 -0.91 -11.54
N GLY A 98 -6.58 -2.04 -10.85
CA GLY A 98 -5.57 -3.08 -10.96
C GLY A 98 -5.55 -4.06 -9.80
N SER A 99 -4.39 -4.68 -9.62
CA SER A 99 -4.13 -5.60 -8.53
C SER A 99 -2.68 -5.59 -8.08
N LEU A 100 -2.49 -5.86 -6.79
CA LEU A 100 -1.21 -6.27 -6.21
C LEU A 100 -1.36 -7.72 -5.70
N ARG A 101 -0.30 -8.51 -5.82
CA ARG A 101 -0.18 -9.85 -5.24
C ARG A 101 1.17 -10.00 -4.57
N PHE A 102 1.14 -10.40 -3.30
CA PHE A 102 2.28 -10.77 -2.48
C PHE A 102 2.32 -12.29 -2.36
N TYR A 103 3.48 -12.90 -2.58
CA TYR A 103 3.61 -14.35 -2.60
C TYR A 103 5.03 -14.79 -2.27
N LEU A 104 5.17 -16.04 -1.86
CA LEU A 104 6.47 -16.68 -1.68
C LEU A 104 6.96 -17.31 -2.98
N ARG A 105 8.25 -17.11 -3.26
CA ARG A 105 9.00 -17.83 -4.29
C ARG A 105 10.17 -18.54 -3.61
N ASN A 106 10.50 -19.73 -4.10
CA ASN A 106 11.62 -20.54 -3.58
C ASN A 106 11.53 -20.88 -2.08
N GLY A 107 10.35 -20.75 -1.46
CA GLY A 107 10.10 -21.05 -0.06
C GLY A 107 10.55 -19.99 0.94
N ASN A 108 11.33 -19.00 0.52
CA ASN A 108 11.91 -17.99 1.42
C ASN A 108 12.09 -16.59 0.80
N GLU A 109 11.65 -16.37 -0.44
CA GLU A 109 11.70 -15.04 -1.04
C GLU A 109 10.30 -14.47 -1.11
N VAL A 110 10.10 -13.26 -0.59
CA VAL A 110 8.84 -12.54 -0.68
C VAL A 110 8.86 -11.69 -1.94
N TRP A 111 7.87 -11.86 -2.79
CA TRP A 111 7.73 -11.17 -4.07
C TRP A 111 6.44 -10.37 -4.14
N ILE A 112 6.49 -9.28 -4.90
CA ILE A 112 5.32 -8.52 -5.32
C ILE A 112 5.15 -8.64 -6.83
N SER A 113 3.91 -8.89 -7.26
CA SER A 113 3.46 -8.70 -8.64
C SER A 113 2.41 -7.61 -8.67
N LEU A 114 2.57 -6.64 -9.59
CA LEU A 114 1.63 -5.54 -9.78
C LEU A 114 1.20 -5.43 -11.24
N SER A 115 -0.06 -5.05 -11.40
CA SER A 115 -0.67 -4.68 -12.68
C SER A 115 -1.60 -3.51 -12.42
N VAL A 116 -1.17 -2.29 -12.74
CA VAL A 116 -1.88 -1.06 -12.41
C VAL A 116 -2.09 -0.23 -13.67
N ARG A 117 -3.33 0.21 -13.90
CA ARG A 117 -3.68 1.15 -14.95
C ARG A 117 -4.12 2.47 -14.34
N ILE A 118 -3.54 3.57 -14.79
CA ILE A 118 -3.98 4.93 -14.45
C ILE A 118 -4.94 5.44 -15.55
N GLU A 119 -6.05 6.06 -15.16
CA GLU A 119 -6.96 6.70 -16.11
C GLU A 119 -6.24 7.84 -16.84
N TYR A 120 -6.35 7.88 -18.17
CA TYR A 120 -5.62 8.82 -19.03
C TYR A 120 -4.08 8.82 -18.85
N GLY A 121 -3.51 7.74 -18.28
CA GLY A 121 -2.09 7.63 -17.95
C GLY A 121 -1.44 6.32 -18.40
N PRO A 122 -0.18 6.08 -17.96
CA PRO A 122 0.54 4.85 -18.26
C PRO A 122 -0.04 3.63 -17.53
N GLN A 123 0.36 2.46 -18.01
CA GLN A 123 0.16 1.18 -17.32
C GLN A 123 1.49 0.75 -16.70
N PHE A 124 1.42 0.19 -15.48
CA PHE A 124 2.56 -0.30 -14.73
C PHE A 124 2.41 -1.80 -14.53
N TYR A 125 3.46 -2.53 -14.90
CA TYR A 125 3.59 -3.96 -14.67
C TYR A 125 4.97 -4.21 -14.09
N GLU A 126 5.03 -4.90 -12.95
CA GLU A 126 6.30 -5.29 -12.34
C GLU A 126 6.13 -6.59 -11.57
N GLU A 127 7.18 -7.39 -11.58
CA GLU A 127 7.38 -8.51 -10.67
C GLU A 127 8.75 -8.33 -10.02
N ARG A 128 8.80 -8.22 -8.70
CA ARG A 128 10.03 -7.89 -7.99
C ARG A 128 10.10 -8.60 -6.65
N ARG A 129 11.30 -9.09 -6.31
CA ARG A 129 11.62 -9.56 -4.98
C ARG A 129 11.68 -8.38 -4.02
N LEU A 130 10.91 -8.44 -2.94
CA LEU A 130 10.94 -7.44 -1.87
C LEU A 130 12.07 -7.78 -0.89
N VAL A 131 12.08 -9.02 -0.40
CA VAL A 131 13.03 -9.46 0.62
C VAL A 131 13.20 -10.99 0.63
N THR A 132 14.22 -11.46 1.33
CA THR A 132 14.41 -12.87 1.70
C THR A 132 14.23 -13.00 3.20
N ILE A 133 13.43 -13.97 3.62
CA ILE A 133 13.08 -14.25 5.02
C ILE A 133 13.69 -15.57 5.49
#